data_AF-A0A318Y9P8-F1
#
_entry.id   AF-A0A318Y9P8-F1
#
_cell.length_a   1.000
_cell.length_b   1.000
_cell.length_c   1.000
_cell.angle_alpha   90.00
_cell.angle_beta   90.00
_cell.angle_gamma   90.00
#
_symmetry.space_group_name_H-M   'P 1'
#
loop_
_entity.id
_entity.type
_entity.pdbx_description
1 polymer ?
#
loop_
_entity_poly.entity_id
_entity_poly.type
_entity_poly.pdbx_seq_one_letter_code
_entity_poly.pdbx_strand_id
1 'polypeptide(L)'
;MLRRQARERRDYLYRRALTLRDASIAEKRAQLKASLASGKPLDPSIAEDKSLREDFKYDESITPGNQNKDGDVDLDDEYALTSGIADPRPIVTTSRSPSVRLGTFAKEVRLLLPTSIRLNRGNLVLPDLVSSATAAALTDMILVHEHRGTPTAMTISHLPHGPTASFSLHNVVLRADIPNAARGTVSESYPHLIFEGFKTKLGLRVVQILKHLFPPRETGKVGNRVVSFVNKEDNIEVRHHVFVKTGYRDVELAEVGPRMTMRLFEIRGGTLEKGSSGDVEWALTQYTRTSKKKDYL
;
A
#
# COMPACT_ATOMS: atom_id res chain seq x y z
N MET A 1 -24.29 5.92 -8.85
CA MET A 1 -22.96 5.43 -8.41
C MET A 1 -21.99 6.57 -8.09
N LEU A 2 -21.69 7.46 -9.05
CA LEU A 2 -20.73 8.58 -8.85
C LEU A 2 -21.03 9.51 -7.66
N ARG A 3 -22.30 9.92 -7.46
CA ARG A 3 -22.70 10.74 -6.30
C ARG A 3 -22.46 10.06 -4.95
N ARG A 4 -22.58 8.71 -4.90
CA ARG A 4 -22.35 7.93 -3.69
C ARG A 4 -20.87 7.95 -3.32
N GLN A 5 -19.97 7.72 -4.29
CA GLN A 5 -18.52 7.75 -4.07
C GLN A 5 -18.03 9.13 -3.63
N ALA A 6 -18.53 10.20 -4.27
CA ALA A 6 -18.20 11.57 -3.86
C ALA A 6 -18.71 11.92 -2.45
N ARG A 7 -19.82 11.30 -1.99
CA ARG A 7 -20.30 11.42 -0.62
C ARG A 7 -19.43 10.62 0.35
N GLU A 8 -19.20 9.34 0.07
CA GLU A 8 -18.37 8.45 0.90
C GLU A 8 -16.96 9.03 1.10
N ARG A 9 -16.36 9.59 0.06
CA ARG A 9 -15.06 10.28 0.16
C ARG A 9 -15.12 11.51 1.09
N ARG A 10 -16.17 12.33 1.01
CA ARG A 10 -16.33 13.49 1.92
C ARG A 10 -16.53 13.04 3.36
N ASP A 11 -17.33 12.01 3.57
CA ASP A 11 -17.59 11.43 4.89
C ASP A 11 -16.29 10.84 5.47
N TYR A 12 -15.46 10.20 4.65
CA TYR A 12 -14.14 9.69 5.04
C TYR A 12 -13.19 10.83 5.46
N LEU A 13 -13.04 11.87 4.63
CA LEU A 13 -12.20 13.02 4.96
C LEU A 13 -12.67 13.75 6.23
N TYR A 14 -13.99 13.86 6.41
CA TYR A 14 -14.57 14.46 7.62
C TYR A 14 -14.29 13.61 8.87
N ARG A 15 -14.47 12.29 8.78
CA ARG A 15 -14.12 11.35 9.86
C ARG A 15 -12.65 11.45 10.21
N ARG A 16 -11.76 11.43 9.23
CA ARG A 16 -10.31 11.57 9.43
C ARG A 16 -9.95 12.88 10.13
N ALA A 17 -10.60 13.99 9.78
CA ALA A 17 -10.39 15.28 10.44
C ALA A 17 -10.86 15.28 11.91
N LEU A 18 -12.00 14.63 12.20
CA LEU A 18 -12.47 14.43 13.57
C LEU A 18 -11.49 13.56 14.36
N THR A 19 -11.03 12.43 13.81
CA THR A 19 -10.06 11.55 14.46
C THR A 19 -8.76 12.28 14.79
N LEU A 20 -8.26 13.16 13.92
CA LEU A 20 -7.06 13.96 14.21
C LEU A 20 -7.27 14.94 15.37
N ARG A 21 -8.44 15.58 15.44
CA ARG A 21 -8.80 16.44 16.57
C ARG A 21 -8.89 15.62 17.86
N ASP A 22 -9.60 14.51 17.78
CA ASP A 22 -9.93 13.65 18.91
C ASP A 22 -8.69 12.85 19.38
N ALA A 23 -7.68 12.64 18.54
CA ALA A 23 -6.40 12.02 18.92
C ALA A 23 -5.66 12.81 20.01
N SER A 24 -5.63 14.15 19.90
CA SER A 24 -5.04 15.01 20.93
C SER A 24 -5.77 14.92 22.27
N ILE A 25 -7.09 14.74 22.22
CA ILE A 25 -7.94 14.55 23.40
C ILE A 25 -7.73 13.14 23.97
N ALA A 26 -7.65 12.13 23.10
CA ALA A 26 -7.41 10.74 23.46
C ALA A 26 -6.05 10.55 24.15
N GLU A 27 -5.00 11.26 23.73
CA GLU A 27 -3.71 11.25 24.39
C GLU A 27 -3.81 11.75 25.84
N LYS A 28 -4.50 12.87 26.07
CA LYS A 28 -4.78 13.40 27.41
C LYS A 28 -5.60 12.40 28.25
N ARG A 29 -6.61 11.77 27.65
CA ARG A 29 -7.43 10.75 28.31
C ARG A 29 -6.63 9.50 28.66
N ALA A 30 -5.69 9.08 27.81
CA ALA A 30 -4.82 7.94 28.07
C ALA A 30 -3.87 8.22 29.26
N GLN A 31 -3.33 9.44 29.34
CA GLN A 31 -2.52 9.86 30.50
C GLN A 31 -3.35 9.90 31.79
N LEU A 32 -4.58 10.41 31.74
CA LEU A 32 -5.51 10.39 32.87
C LEU A 32 -5.80 8.95 33.34
N LYS A 33 -6.10 8.03 32.41
CA LYS A 33 -6.34 6.61 32.70
C LYS A 33 -5.12 5.93 33.32
N ALA A 34 -3.91 6.20 32.81
CA ALA A 34 -2.67 5.66 33.35
C ALA A 34 -2.33 6.22 34.74
N SER A 35 -2.60 7.51 34.98
CA SER A 35 -2.46 8.15 36.30
C SER A 35 -3.43 7.54 37.32
N LEU A 36 -4.71 7.35 36.96
CA LEU A 36 -5.70 6.70 37.83
C LEU A 36 -5.32 5.26 38.19
N ALA A 37 -4.75 4.51 37.26
CA ALA A 37 -4.29 3.14 37.51
C ALA A 37 -3.02 3.05 38.36
N SER A 38 -2.08 3.99 38.19
CA SER A 38 -0.77 3.96 38.87
C SER A 38 -0.68 4.82 40.13
N GLY A 39 -1.63 5.73 40.34
CA GLY A 39 -1.61 6.74 41.39
C GLY A 39 -0.54 7.83 41.23
N LYS A 40 0.17 7.89 40.09
CA LYS A 40 1.20 8.90 39.84
C LYS A 40 0.57 10.26 39.55
N PRO A 41 1.19 11.37 40.01
CA PRO A 41 0.68 12.71 39.73
C PRO A 41 0.71 13.03 38.23
N LEU A 42 -0.34 13.69 37.76
CA LEU A 42 -0.55 14.13 36.38
C LEU A 42 -0.21 15.62 36.25
N ASP A 43 0.03 16.09 35.01
CA ASP A 43 0.15 17.51 34.71
C ASP A 43 -1.12 18.28 35.17
N PRO A 44 -0.97 19.42 35.88
CA PRO A 44 -2.09 20.24 36.33
C PRO A 44 -3.05 20.66 35.21
N SER A 45 -2.54 20.90 34.00
CA SER A 45 -3.37 21.29 32.85
C SER A 45 -4.38 20.22 32.43
N ILE A 46 -4.05 18.94 32.64
CA ILE A 46 -4.95 17.81 32.35
C ILE A 46 -5.78 17.50 33.59
N ALA A 47 -5.20 17.62 34.77
CA ALA A 47 -5.90 17.38 36.02
C ALA A 47 -7.05 18.38 36.21
N GLU A 48 -6.86 19.67 35.96
CA GLU A 48 -7.88 20.70 36.22
C GLU A 48 -8.98 20.81 35.13
N ASP A 49 -8.84 20.08 34.03
CA ASP A 49 -9.82 20.10 32.93
C ASP A 49 -11.11 19.36 33.32
N LYS A 50 -12.15 20.14 33.67
CA LYS A 50 -13.47 19.63 34.04
C LYS A 50 -14.18 18.94 32.88
N SER A 51 -14.03 19.45 31.66
CA SER A 51 -14.71 18.90 30.48
C SER A 51 -14.17 17.51 30.15
N LEU A 52 -12.84 17.36 30.19
CA LEU A 52 -12.16 16.10 29.97
C LEU A 52 -12.62 15.02 30.95
N ARG A 53 -12.78 15.37 32.24
CA ARG A 53 -13.21 14.43 33.30
C ARG A 53 -14.65 13.98 33.14
N GLU A 54 -15.56 14.86 32.73
CA GLU A 54 -16.95 14.50 32.49
C GLU A 54 -17.07 13.58 31.27
N ASP A 55 -16.38 13.90 30.17
CA ASP A 55 -16.39 13.08 28.96
C ASP A 55 -15.71 11.71 29.20
N PHE A 56 -14.63 11.69 29.99
CA PHE A 56 -13.88 10.47 30.28
C PHE A 56 -14.74 9.38 30.93
N LYS A 57 -15.78 9.73 31.70
CA LYS A 57 -16.72 8.76 32.30
C LYS A 57 -17.43 7.91 31.25
N TYR A 58 -17.73 8.50 30.09
CA TYR A 58 -18.39 7.80 28.98
C TYR A 58 -17.40 7.02 28.13
N ASP A 59 -16.18 7.56 27.96
CA ASP A 59 -15.15 7.01 27.10
C ASP A 59 -14.18 6.04 27.80
N GLU A 60 -14.36 5.74 29.09
CA GLU A 60 -13.48 4.85 29.87
C GLU A 60 -13.42 3.42 29.28
N SER A 61 -14.56 2.96 28.76
CA SER A 61 -14.75 1.65 28.12
C SER A 61 -14.17 1.56 26.71
N ILE A 62 -13.89 2.71 26.09
CA ILE A 62 -13.06 2.77 24.89
C ILE A 62 -11.67 2.35 25.38
N THR A 63 -11.42 1.05 25.27
CA THR A 63 -10.05 0.56 25.27
C THR A 63 -9.35 1.40 24.21
N PRO A 64 -8.09 1.81 24.39
CA PRO A 64 -7.22 2.15 23.25
C PRO A 64 -7.00 0.86 22.41
N GLY A 65 -8.09 0.19 22.05
CA GLY A 65 -8.25 -1.15 21.50
C GLY A 65 -8.33 -1.02 20.01
N ASN A 66 -7.34 -0.34 19.47
CA ASN A 66 -6.76 -0.59 18.17
C ASN A 66 -5.39 0.10 18.11
N GLN A 67 -4.70 0.17 19.25
CA GLN A 67 -3.27 0.39 19.22
C GLN A 67 -2.63 -0.87 18.65
N ASN A 68 -2.11 -0.77 17.42
CA ASN A 68 -1.02 -1.65 17.02
C ASN A 68 0.06 -1.58 18.11
N LYS A 69 0.95 -2.58 18.23
CA LYS A 69 1.98 -2.68 19.30
C LYS A 69 2.82 -1.39 19.52
N ASP A 70 2.75 -0.43 18.61
CA ASP A 70 3.42 0.87 18.61
C ASP A 70 2.57 2.06 19.10
N GLY A 71 1.35 1.85 19.61
CA GLY A 71 0.54 2.90 20.26
C GLY A 71 -0.26 3.83 19.34
N ASP A 72 -0.26 3.59 18.02
CA ASP A 72 -1.04 4.38 17.06
C ASP A 72 -2.49 3.87 17.02
N VAL A 73 -3.46 4.79 17.16
CA VAL A 73 -4.87 4.53 16.90
C VAL A 73 -4.98 4.01 15.45
N ASP A 74 -5.52 2.81 15.24
CA ASP A 74 -5.88 2.30 13.92
C ASP A 74 -6.86 3.30 13.30
N LEU A 75 -6.30 4.25 12.55
CA LEU A 75 -7.07 5.27 11.85
C LEU A 75 -8.02 4.51 10.92
N ASP A 76 -9.28 4.95 10.84
CA ASP A 76 -10.20 4.47 9.83
C ASP A 76 -9.49 4.56 8.46
N ASP A 77 -9.11 3.41 7.90
CA ASP A 77 -8.19 3.30 6.77
C ASP A 77 -8.95 2.81 5.54
N GLU A 78 -8.55 3.27 4.35
CA GLU A 78 -9.21 2.92 3.10
C GLU A 78 -9.22 1.41 2.85
N TYR A 79 -8.24 0.68 3.40
CA TYR A 79 -8.14 -0.77 3.27
C TYR A 79 -8.91 -1.57 4.33
N ALA A 80 -9.28 -0.96 5.47
CA ALA A 80 -9.79 -1.68 6.64
C ALA A 80 -11.09 -2.45 6.35
N LEU A 81 -11.97 -1.89 5.52
CA LEU A 81 -13.27 -2.48 5.17
C LEU A 81 -13.16 -3.75 4.32
N THR A 82 -12.11 -3.87 3.51
CA THR A 82 -11.97 -4.96 2.52
C THR A 82 -10.90 -5.97 2.94
N SER A 83 -9.98 -5.58 3.83
CA SER A 83 -8.86 -6.39 4.26
C SER A 83 -9.30 -7.75 4.81
N GLY A 84 -8.78 -8.82 4.22
CA GLY A 84 -9.05 -10.19 4.69
C GLY A 84 -10.44 -10.76 4.36
N ILE A 85 -11.35 -9.95 3.82
CA ILE A 85 -12.74 -10.37 3.53
C ILE A 85 -12.91 -10.68 2.04
N ALA A 86 -12.44 -9.79 1.17
CA ALA A 86 -12.58 -9.94 -0.27
C ALA A 86 -11.21 -9.97 -0.96
N ASP A 87 -11.10 -10.81 -1.99
CA ASP A 87 -9.88 -10.89 -2.79
C ASP A 87 -9.74 -9.61 -3.64
N PRO A 88 -8.57 -8.96 -3.61
CA PRO A 88 -8.32 -7.79 -4.44
C PRO A 88 -8.29 -8.20 -5.90
N ARG A 89 -8.83 -7.32 -6.76
CA ARG A 89 -8.89 -7.51 -8.21
C ARG A 89 -8.18 -6.35 -8.90
N PRO A 90 -6.83 -6.33 -8.88
CA PRO A 90 -6.06 -5.26 -9.49
C PRO A 90 -6.09 -5.36 -11.02
N ILE A 91 -6.23 -4.21 -11.70
CA ILE A 91 -6.09 -4.10 -13.15
C ILE A 91 -4.74 -3.51 -13.52
N VAL A 92 -4.01 -4.20 -14.38
CA VAL A 92 -2.73 -3.74 -14.93
C VAL A 92 -2.97 -3.17 -16.33
N THR A 93 -2.63 -1.90 -16.53
CA THR A 93 -2.68 -1.22 -17.82
C THR A 93 -1.34 -0.55 -18.13
N THR A 94 -1.10 -0.30 -19.41
CA THR A 94 0.06 0.45 -19.89
C THR A 94 -0.26 1.93 -20.11
N SER A 95 0.74 2.69 -20.55
CA SER A 95 0.59 3.96 -21.26
C SER A 95 -0.24 3.81 -22.55
N ARG A 96 -0.58 4.94 -23.20
CA ARG A 96 -1.48 5.02 -24.37
C ARG A 96 -1.00 4.17 -25.56
N SER A 97 0.28 4.29 -25.91
CA SER A 97 0.89 3.58 -27.03
C SER A 97 2.10 2.79 -26.51
N PRO A 98 1.88 1.57 -25.97
CA PRO A 98 2.95 0.77 -25.40
C PRO A 98 3.81 0.14 -26.49
N SER A 99 5.10 0.03 -26.23
CA SER A 99 6.00 -0.84 -26.96
C SER A 99 5.70 -2.32 -26.66
N VAL A 100 6.20 -3.21 -27.52
CA VAL A 100 6.12 -4.66 -27.31
C VAL A 100 6.76 -5.08 -25.98
N ARG A 101 7.86 -4.41 -25.61
CA ARG A 101 8.61 -4.71 -24.39
C ARG A 101 7.83 -4.29 -23.14
N LEU A 102 7.16 -3.13 -23.15
CA LEU A 102 6.24 -2.73 -22.09
C LEU A 102 5.00 -3.63 -22.01
N GLY A 103 4.45 -4.06 -23.15
CA GLY A 103 3.35 -5.03 -23.18
C GLY A 103 3.74 -6.36 -22.52
N THR A 104 4.98 -6.80 -22.72
CA THR A 104 5.55 -8.00 -22.09
C THR A 104 5.71 -7.78 -20.58
N PHE A 105 6.28 -6.65 -20.15
CA PHE A 105 6.39 -6.32 -18.74
C PHE A 105 5.03 -6.23 -18.04
N ALA A 106 4.02 -5.62 -18.67
CA ALA A 106 2.66 -5.58 -18.12
C ALA A 106 2.05 -6.99 -17.94
N LYS A 107 2.38 -7.94 -18.83
CA LYS A 107 2.01 -9.35 -18.66
C LYS A 107 2.76 -9.98 -17.48
N GLU A 108 4.04 -9.67 -17.30
CA GLU A 108 4.84 -10.17 -16.17
C GLU A 108 4.33 -9.63 -14.82
N VAL A 109 3.96 -8.35 -14.72
CA VAL A 109 3.32 -7.78 -13.54
C VAL A 109 1.95 -8.42 -13.28
N ARG A 110 1.17 -8.74 -14.32
CA ARG A 110 -0.07 -9.51 -14.18
C ARG A 110 0.18 -10.93 -13.66
N LEU A 111 1.30 -11.57 -14.00
CA LEU A 111 1.64 -12.89 -13.44
C LEU A 111 2.18 -12.78 -12.00
N LEU A 112 2.75 -11.64 -11.62
CA LEU A 112 3.17 -11.37 -10.25
C LEU A 112 1.97 -11.32 -9.29
N LEU A 113 0.83 -10.80 -9.74
CA LEU A 113 -0.39 -10.66 -8.95
C LEU A 113 -1.43 -11.73 -9.36
N PRO A 114 -1.74 -12.73 -8.50
CA PRO A 114 -2.50 -13.91 -8.90
C PRO A 114 -3.94 -13.62 -9.37
N THR A 115 -4.59 -12.60 -8.81
CA THR A 115 -5.98 -12.22 -9.10
C THR A 115 -6.11 -11.08 -10.13
N SER A 116 -4.99 -10.67 -10.73
CA SER A 116 -4.94 -9.48 -11.56
C SER A 116 -5.42 -9.70 -13.00
N ILE A 117 -5.94 -8.64 -13.60
CA ILE A 117 -6.36 -8.62 -15.00
C ILE A 117 -5.53 -7.61 -15.79
N ARG A 118 -5.12 -7.97 -17.01
CA ARG A 118 -4.40 -7.04 -17.90
C ARG A 118 -5.38 -6.45 -18.91
N LEU A 119 -5.39 -5.14 -19.05
CA LEU A 119 -6.22 -4.43 -20.02
C LEU A 119 -5.37 -3.69 -21.05
N ASN A 120 -5.75 -3.79 -22.32
CA ASN A 120 -5.13 -3.03 -23.40
C ASN A 120 -5.62 -1.59 -23.37
N ARG A 121 -4.70 -0.63 -23.24
CA ARG A 121 -5.07 0.78 -23.08
C ARG A 121 -5.74 1.40 -24.31
N GLY A 122 -5.11 1.26 -25.48
CA GLY A 122 -5.61 1.83 -26.74
C GLY A 122 -5.94 3.33 -26.63
N ASN A 123 -7.14 3.71 -27.09
CA ASN A 123 -7.62 5.09 -27.05
C ASN A 123 -8.40 5.45 -25.78
N LEU A 124 -8.42 4.60 -24.75
CA LEU A 124 -9.16 4.85 -23.53
C LEU A 124 -8.57 6.03 -22.74
N VAL A 125 -9.40 7.04 -22.50
CA VAL A 125 -9.06 8.19 -21.65
C VAL A 125 -9.04 7.72 -20.20
N LEU A 126 -8.22 8.37 -19.37
CA LEU A 126 -7.98 7.93 -18.00
C LEU A 126 -9.24 8.00 -17.10
N PRO A 127 -10.05 9.08 -17.14
CA PRO A 127 -11.29 9.14 -16.35
C PRO A 127 -12.27 8.02 -16.71
N ASP A 128 -12.42 7.71 -18.00
CA ASP A 128 -13.30 6.61 -18.45
C ASP A 128 -12.81 5.26 -17.94
N LEU A 129 -11.49 5.04 -17.92
CA LEU A 129 -10.90 3.82 -17.40
C LEU A 129 -11.12 3.69 -15.89
N VAL A 130 -10.94 4.77 -15.12
CA VAL A 130 -11.20 4.79 -13.66
C VAL A 130 -12.69 4.56 -13.39
N SER A 131 -13.58 5.22 -14.13
CA SER A 131 -15.02 5.04 -14.04
C SER A 131 -15.44 3.59 -14.33
N SER A 132 -14.89 3.00 -15.39
CA SER A 132 -15.14 1.60 -15.75
C SER A 132 -14.60 0.62 -14.71
N ALA A 133 -13.38 0.83 -14.22
CA ALA A 133 -12.79 0.00 -13.16
C ALA A 133 -13.61 0.05 -11.88
N THR A 134 -14.09 1.24 -11.51
CA THR A 134 -14.90 1.44 -10.32
C THR A 134 -16.31 0.83 -10.50
N ALA A 135 -16.90 0.95 -11.69
CA ALA A 135 -18.18 0.30 -12.02
C ALA A 135 -18.08 -1.24 -11.96
N ALA A 136 -16.93 -1.80 -12.33
CA ALA A 136 -16.63 -3.22 -12.24
C ALA A 136 -16.19 -3.70 -10.83
N ALA A 137 -16.22 -2.80 -9.83
CA ALA A 137 -15.80 -3.06 -8.46
C ALA A 137 -14.37 -3.64 -8.35
N LEU A 138 -13.45 -3.10 -9.17
CA LEU A 138 -12.03 -3.41 -9.06
C LEU A 138 -11.43 -2.70 -7.85
N THR A 139 -10.45 -3.33 -7.19
CA THR A 139 -9.83 -2.78 -5.98
C THR A 139 -8.71 -1.82 -6.30
N ASP A 140 -7.92 -2.09 -7.33
CA ASP A 140 -6.71 -1.31 -7.62
C ASP A 140 -6.48 -1.18 -9.11
N MET A 141 -5.85 -0.07 -9.50
CA MET A 141 -5.41 0.19 -10.86
C MET A 141 -3.91 0.44 -10.85
N ILE A 142 -3.18 -0.37 -11.62
CA ILE A 142 -1.73 -0.31 -11.80
C ILE A 142 -1.46 0.18 -13.21
N LEU A 143 -0.83 1.34 -13.32
CA LEU A 143 -0.45 1.95 -14.59
C LEU A 143 1.07 1.92 -14.73
N VAL A 144 1.55 1.37 -15.85
CA VAL A 144 2.98 1.30 -16.14
C VAL A 144 3.37 2.21 -17.30
N HIS A 145 4.46 2.95 -17.09
CA HIS A 145 5.09 3.82 -18.07
C HIS A 145 6.45 3.27 -18.48
N GLU A 146 6.89 3.66 -19.68
CA GLU A 146 8.20 3.29 -20.22
C GLU A 146 8.92 4.48 -20.82
N HIS A 147 10.23 4.31 -21.00
CA HIS A 147 11.07 5.10 -21.86
C HIS A 147 11.77 4.18 -22.86
N ARG A 148 11.47 4.34 -24.16
CA ARG A 148 12.10 3.59 -25.27
C ARG A 148 12.18 2.08 -25.03
N GLY A 149 11.08 1.45 -24.61
CA GLY A 149 11.04 0.00 -24.35
C GLY A 149 11.41 -0.43 -22.93
N THR A 150 11.98 0.46 -22.12
CA THR A 150 12.35 0.14 -20.72
C THR A 150 11.30 0.70 -19.75
N PRO A 151 10.68 -0.12 -18.88
CA PRO A 151 9.73 0.38 -17.88
C PRO A 151 10.42 1.34 -16.90
N THR A 152 9.84 2.53 -16.68
CA THR A 152 10.45 3.60 -15.88
C THR A 152 9.60 4.07 -14.72
N ALA A 153 8.28 3.86 -14.76
CA ALA A 153 7.41 4.24 -13.67
C ALA A 153 6.23 3.29 -13.55
N MET A 154 5.79 3.10 -12.31
CA MET A 154 4.61 2.34 -11.93
C MET A 154 3.78 3.18 -10.97
N THR A 155 2.52 3.35 -11.27
CA THR A 155 1.58 4.04 -10.40
C THR A 155 0.49 3.08 -9.97
N ILE A 156 0.28 2.98 -8.66
CA ILE A 156 -0.68 2.08 -8.02
C ILE A 156 -1.73 2.95 -7.36
N SER A 157 -2.98 2.85 -7.80
CA SER A 157 -4.11 3.60 -7.27
C SER A 157 -5.14 2.65 -6.72
N HIS A 158 -5.45 2.81 -5.43
CA HIS A 158 -6.53 2.07 -4.80
C HIS A 158 -7.88 2.73 -5.10
N LEU A 159 -8.86 1.94 -5.51
CA LEU A 159 -10.22 2.35 -5.84
C LEU A 159 -11.15 1.90 -4.71
N PRO A 160 -12.26 2.61 -4.43
CA PRO A 160 -12.84 3.71 -5.22
C PRO A 160 -12.30 5.12 -4.92
N HIS A 161 -11.70 5.37 -3.75
CA HIS A 161 -11.17 6.69 -3.37
C HIS A 161 -9.92 6.58 -2.48
N GLY A 162 -9.18 5.50 -2.65
CA GLY A 162 -7.96 5.23 -1.91
C GLY A 162 -6.74 6.02 -2.40
N PRO A 163 -5.57 5.79 -1.79
CA PRO A 163 -4.35 6.50 -2.16
C PRO A 163 -3.81 6.08 -3.52
N THR A 164 -3.05 6.98 -4.13
CA THR A 164 -2.21 6.70 -5.29
C THR A 164 -0.74 6.79 -4.88
N ALA A 165 -0.01 5.69 -5.00
CA ALA A 165 1.43 5.62 -4.81
C ALA A 165 2.12 5.55 -6.17
N SER A 166 3.03 6.49 -6.42
CA SER A 166 3.80 6.56 -7.66
C SER A 166 5.26 6.24 -7.41
N PHE A 167 5.76 5.28 -8.19
CA PHE A 167 7.12 4.74 -8.09
C PHE A 167 7.87 4.96 -9.39
N SER A 168 9.15 5.34 -9.28
CA SER A 168 10.10 5.22 -10.39
C SER A 168 10.73 3.84 -10.36
N LEU A 169 10.82 3.20 -11.52
CA LEU A 169 11.42 1.89 -11.70
C LEU A 169 12.85 2.04 -12.20
N HIS A 170 13.76 1.29 -11.58
CA HIS A 170 15.17 1.22 -11.88
C HIS A 170 15.61 -0.24 -11.96
N ASN A 171 16.69 -0.51 -12.69
CA ASN A 171 17.28 -1.85 -12.82
C ASN A 171 16.26 -2.93 -13.19
N VAL A 172 15.34 -2.61 -14.10
CA VAL A 172 14.27 -3.52 -14.52
C VAL A 172 14.85 -4.58 -15.44
N VAL A 173 14.86 -5.83 -14.96
CA VAL A 173 15.16 -7.01 -15.77
C VAL A 173 13.86 -7.78 -15.98
N LEU A 174 13.47 -7.89 -17.24
CA LEU A 174 12.27 -8.62 -17.63
C LEU A 174 12.49 -10.12 -17.42
N ARG A 175 11.42 -10.83 -17.11
CA ARG A 175 11.45 -12.30 -17.02
C ARG A 175 11.92 -12.94 -18.33
N ALA A 176 11.52 -12.37 -19.46
CA ALA A 176 11.96 -12.84 -20.78
C ALA A 176 13.49 -12.80 -20.96
N ASP A 177 14.19 -11.91 -20.24
CA ASP A 177 15.64 -11.74 -20.31
C ASP A 177 16.39 -12.57 -19.24
N ILE A 178 15.68 -13.19 -18.28
CA ILE A 178 16.30 -14.00 -17.22
C ILE A 178 16.62 -15.40 -17.76
N PRO A 179 17.88 -15.87 -17.69
CA PRO A 179 18.25 -17.22 -18.11
C PRO A 179 17.43 -18.27 -17.36
N ASN A 180 16.95 -19.30 -18.08
CA ASN A 180 16.13 -20.39 -17.55
C ASN A 180 14.73 -20.03 -17.02
N ALA A 181 14.43 -18.76 -16.72
CA ALA A 181 13.08 -18.35 -16.28
C ALA A 181 12.02 -18.57 -17.37
N ALA A 182 12.40 -18.45 -18.65
CA ALA A 182 11.51 -18.68 -19.79
C ALA A 182 11.12 -20.16 -20.00
N ARG A 183 11.79 -21.12 -19.34
CA ARG A 183 11.56 -22.57 -19.56
C ARG A 183 10.26 -23.10 -18.94
N GLY A 184 9.60 -22.34 -18.07
CA GLY A 184 8.37 -22.78 -17.40
C GLY A 184 7.26 -21.72 -17.39
N THR A 185 6.04 -22.14 -17.06
CA THR A 185 4.95 -21.23 -16.68
C THR A 185 5.12 -20.78 -15.23
N VAL A 186 4.68 -19.57 -14.92
CA VAL A 186 4.72 -19.04 -13.54
C VAL A 186 3.56 -19.67 -12.75
N SER A 187 3.84 -20.19 -11.56
CA SER A 187 2.78 -20.61 -10.65
C SER A 187 1.92 -19.41 -10.22
N GLU A 188 0.61 -19.49 -10.46
CA GLU A 188 -0.37 -18.48 -10.03
C GLU A 188 -0.88 -18.72 -8.60
N SER A 189 -0.25 -19.62 -7.83
CA SER A 189 -0.57 -19.79 -6.40
C SER A 189 -0.40 -18.48 -5.62
N TYR A 190 -1.16 -18.32 -4.54
CA TYR A 190 -1.04 -17.15 -3.66
C TYR A 190 0.37 -17.08 -3.05
N PRO A 191 1.11 -15.98 -3.28
CA PRO A 191 2.47 -15.84 -2.79
C PRO A 191 2.50 -15.56 -1.29
N HIS A 192 3.58 -15.96 -0.64
CA HIS A 192 3.98 -15.36 0.63
C HIS A 192 4.61 -13.99 0.36
N LEU A 193 4.36 -13.03 1.24
CA LEU A 193 4.94 -11.70 1.15
C LEU A 193 5.96 -11.51 2.27
N ILE A 194 7.13 -10.98 1.91
CA ILE A 194 8.15 -10.58 2.88
C ILE A 194 8.38 -9.09 2.69
N PHE A 195 8.24 -8.32 3.76
CA PHE A 195 8.59 -6.90 3.81
C PHE A 195 9.73 -6.74 4.80
N GLU A 196 10.87 -6.23 4.33
CA GLU A 196 12.07 -6.03 5.14
C GLU A 196 12.53 -4.58 5.03
N GLY A 197 12.93 -3.98 6.15
CA GLY A 197 13.48 -2.62 6.18
C GLY A 197 12.46 -1.48 6.16
N PHE A 198 11.17 -1.77 6.34
CA PHE A 198 10.13 -0.74 6.51
C PHE A 198 9.87 -0.52 7.99
N LYS A 199 10.29 0.62 8.53
CA LYS A 199 10.23 0.89 9.99
C LYS A 199 9.43 2.15 10.32
N THR A 200 9.42 3.13 9.42
CA THR A 200 8.76 4.41 9.68
C THR A 200 7.25 4.29 9.47
N LYS A 201 6.49 5.31 9.91
CA LYS A 201 5.06 5.40 9.61
C LYS A 201 4.78 5.41 8.11
N LEU A 202 5.61 6.10 7.33
CA LEU A 202 5.52 6.10 5.87
C LEU A 202 5.84 4.72 5.29
N GLY A 203 6.86 4.04 5.82
CA GLY A 203 7.21 2.67 5.45
C GLY A 203 6.03 1.71 5.65
N LEU A 204 5.41 1.75 6.83
CA LEU A 204 4.22 0.96 7.14
C LEU A 204 3.05 1.29 6.20
N ARG A 205 2.86 2.57 5.85
CA ARG A 205 1.85 2.99 4.87
C ARG A 205 2.12 2.40 3.48
N VAL A 206 3.37 2.37 3.03
CA VAL A 206 3.75 1.76 1.75
C VAL A 206 3.56 0.25 1.78
N VAL A 207 3.95 -0.42 2.87
CA VAL A 207 3.70 -1.85 3.09
C VAL A 207 2.20 -2.14 3.01
N GLN A 208 1.37 -1.28 3.58
CA GLN A 208 -0.08 -1.42 3.52
C GLN A 208 -0.63 -1.31 2.10
N ILE A 209 -0.19 -0.34 1.30
CA ILE A 209 -0.62 -0.20 -0.09
C ILE A 209 -0.17 -1.44 -0.89
N LEU A 210 1.08 -1.88 -0.73
CA LEU A 210 1.62 -3.00 -1.50
C LEU A 210 1.06 -4.36 -1.09
N LYS A 211 0.81 -4.61 0.20
CA LYS A 211 0.30 -5.91 0.69
C LYS A 211 -1.13 -6.17 0.25
N HIS A 212 -1.97 -5.14 0.18
CA HIS A 212 -3.39 -5.27 -0.18
C HIS A 212 -3.62 -5.48 -1.69
N LEU A 213 -2.58 -5.45 -2.51
CA LEU A 213 -2.66 -5.90 -3.92
C LEU A 213 -2.74 -7.42 -4.05
N PHE A 214 -2.40 -8.15 -2.99
CA PHE A 214 -2.38 -9.61 -2.97
C PHE A 214 -3.55 -10.16 -2.16
N PRO A 215 -4.10 -11.31 -2.57
CA PRO A 215 -5.19 -11.94 -1.84
C PRO A 215 -4.75 -12.39 -0.44
N PRO A 216 -5.66 -12.32 0.55
CA PRO A 216 -5.40 -12.86 1.87
C PRO A 216 -5.12 -14.36 1.79
N ARG A 217 -4.14 -14.80 2.56
CA ARG A 217 -3.73 -16.20 2.59
C ARG A 217 -4.41 -16.92 3.76
N GLU A 218 -4.97 -18.09 3.49
CA GLU A 218 -5.44 -18.98 4.56
C GLU A 218 -4.30 -19.42 5.47
N THR A 219 -4.55 -19.42 6.77
CA THR A 219 -3.60 -19.91 7.78
C THR A 219 -3.43 -21.42 7.64
N GLY A 220 -2.17 -21.89 7.64
CA GLY A 220 -1.83 -23.33 7.64
C GLY A 220 -1.52 -23.97 6.27
N LYS A 221 -1.78 -23.30 5.13
CA LYS A 221 -1.38 -23.82 3.80
C LYS A 221 0.05 -23.42 3.44
N VAL A 222 0.94 -24.41 3.32
CA VAL A 222 2.32 -24.22 2.84
C VAL A 222 2.30 -23.91 1.35
N GLY A 223 2.67 -22.68 0.98
CA GLY A 223 2.86 -22.27 -0.41
C GLY A 223 4.33 -22.20 -0.75
N ASN A 224 4.65 -22.49 -2.00
CA ASN A 224 6.02 -22.57 -2.49
C ASN A 224 6.45 -21.30 -3.24
N ARG A 225 5.67 -20.22 -3.17
CA ARG A 225 5.90 -18.97 -3.90
C ARG A 225 6.11 -17.83 -2.91
N VAL A 226 7.11 -16.99 -3.14
CA VAL A 226 7.40 -15.83 -2.29
C VAL A 226 7.72 -14.60 -3.12
N VAL A 227 7.18 -13.45 -2.71
CA VAL A 227 7.51 -12.13 -3.24
C VAL A 227 8.13 -11.32 -2.09
N SER A 228 9.35 -10.85 -2.29
CA SER A 228 10.11 -10.10 -1.29
C SER A 228 10.22 -8.65 -1.71
N PHE A 229 9.86 -7.75 -0.79
CA PHE A 229 10.03 -6.31 -0.84
C PHE A 229 11.07 -5.93 0.22
N VAL A 230 12.28 -5.63 -0.21
CA VAL A 230 13.39 -5.28 0.69
C VAL A 230 13.76 -3.83 0.48
N ASN A 231 13.61 -3.01 1.52
CA ASN A 231 13.98 -1.60 1.48
C ASN A 231 15.47 -1.42 1.81
N LYS A 232 16.20 -0.71 0.94
CA LYS A 232 17.59 -0.26 1.15
C LYS A 232 17.72 1.20 0.71
N GLU A 233 17.94 2.11 1.66
CA GLU A 233 18.10 3.56 1.38
C GLU A 233 16.93 4.14 0.54
N ASP A 234 15.69 3.88 0.97
CA ASP A 234 14.44 4.24 0.28
C ASP A 234 14.24 3.62 -1.13
N ASN A 235 15.10 2.67 -1.51
CA ASN A 235 14.94 1.88 -2.73
C ASN A 235 14.36 0.52 -2.36
N ILE A 236 13.15 0.24 -2.84
CA ILE A 236 12.46 -1.03 -2.59
C ILE A 236 12.88 -2.01 -3.68
N GLU A 237 13.72 -2.96 -3.33
CA GLU A 237 14.08 -4.08 -4.19
C GLU A 237 12.96 -5.12 -4.17
N VAL A 238 12.38 -5.39 -5.34
CA VAL A 238 11.36 -6.42 -5.52
C VAL A 238 11.97 -7.62 -6.19
N ARG A 239 11.78 -8.80 -5.59
CA ARG A 239 12.13 -10.08 -6.20
C ARG A 239 10.99 -11.06 -6.04
N HIS A 240 10.87 -11.96 -7.02
CA HIS A 240 9.82 -12.99 -7.05
C HIS A 240 10.47 -14.35 -7.25
N HIS A 241 10.40 -15.16 -6.19
CA HIS A 241 10.99 -16.48 -6.15
C HIS A 241 9.92 -17.56 -5.96
N VAL A 242 10.26 -18.76 -6.40
CA VAL A 242 9.63 -20.02 -6.00
C VAL A 242 10.67 -20.78 -5.19
N PHE A 243 10.24 -21.45 -4.14
CA PHE A 243 11.13 -22.19 -3.26
C PHE A 243 10.67 -23.63 -3.11
N VAL A 244 11.62 -24.53 -2.94
CA VAL A 244 11.39 -25.92 -2.59
C VAL A 244 12.17 -26.22 -1.33
N LYS A 245 11.48 -26.75 -0.33
CA LYS A 245 12.11 -27.20 0.91
C LYS A 245 12.71 -28.58 0.66
N THR A 246 14.03 -28.66 0.51
CA THR A 246 14.77 -29.91 0.23
C THR A 246 15.09 -30.69 1.51
N GLY A 247 15.17 -30.01 2.65
CA GLY A 247 15.36 -30.61 3.97
C GLY A 247 14.69 -29.79 5.08
N TYR A 248 14.85 -30.18 6.35
CA TYR A 248 14.25 -29.41 7.45
C TYR A 248 14.85 -27.99 7.57
N ARG A 249 16.17 -27.86 7.33
CA ARG A 249 16.96 -26.62 7.44
C ARG A 249 17.27 -25.96 6.10
N ASP A 250 17.14 -26.69 5.00
CA ASP A 250 17.59 -26.24 3.68
C ASP A 250 16.41 -25.92 2.77
N VAL A 251 16.53 -24.80 2.04
CA VAL A 251 15.53 -24.30 1.10
C VAL A 251 16.25 -23.85 -0.16
N GLU A 252 15.86 -24.41 -1.29
CA GLU A 252 16.34 -24.03 -2.60
C GLU A 252 15.42 -22.98 -3.22
N LEU A 253 15.99 -21.91 -3.76
CA LEU A 253 15.27 -20.79 -4.37
C LEU A 253 15.51 -20.76 -5.88
N ALA A 254 14.44 -20.61 -6.64
CA ALA A 254 14.46 -20.35 -8.06
C ALA A 254 13.77 -19.02 -8.36
N GLU A 255 14.42 -18.16 -9.13
CA GLU A 255 13.85 -16.88 -9.52
C GLU A 255 12.93 -17.03 -10.73
N VAL A 256 11.74 -16.44 -10.66
CA VAL A 256 10.66 -16.69 -11.63
C VAL A 256 10.05 -15.42 -12.21
N GLY A 257 10.07 -14.30 -11.47
CA GLY A 257 9.48 -13.03 -11.90
C GLY A 257 10.52 -11.98 -12.30
N PRO A 258 10.07 -10.78 -12.72
CA PRO A 258 10.97 -9.68 -13.07
C PRO A 258 11.74 -9.18 -11.85
N ARG A 259 12.97 -8.69 -12.08
CA ARG A 259 13.73 -7.94 -11.09
C ARG A 259 13.45 -6.47 -11.29
N MET A 260 13.16 -5.77 -10.21
CA MET A 260 13.07 -4.32 -10.25
C MET A 260 13.49 -3.72 -8.91
N THR A 261 13.98 -2.50 -8.98
CA THR A 261 14.17 -1.62 -7.83
C THR A 261 13.21 -0.46 -8.04
N MET A 262 12.26 -0.28 -7.15
CA MET A 262 11.29 0.79 -7.23
C MET A 262 11.55 1.81 -6.13
N ARG A 263 11.52 3.09 -6.49
CA ARG A 263 11.67 4.20 -5.54
C ARG A 263 10.38 4.99 -5.51
N LEU A 264 9.79 5.11 -4.32
CA LEU A 264 8.61 5.93 -4.13
C LEU A 264 8.96 7.40 -4.33
N PHE A 265 8.18 8.13 -5.12
CA PHE A 265 8.34 9.58 -5.26
C PHE A 265 7.12 10.40 -4.86
N GLU A 266 5.93 9.80 -4.78
CA GLU A 266 4.71 10.49 -4.38
C GLU A 266 3.67 9.51 -3.81
N ILE A 267 3.04 9.88 -2.70
CA ILE A 267 1.77 9.32 -2.21
C ILE A 267 0.75 10.44 -2.15
N ARG A 268 -0.39 10.23 -2.79
CA ARG A 268 -1.50 11.20 -2.83
C ARG A 268 -2.79 10.56 -2.33
N GLY A 269 -3.54 11.29 -1.52
CA GLY A 269 -4.86 10.91 -1.02
C GLY A 269 -5.94 11.06 -2.08
N GLY A 270 -6.02 10.12 -3.02
CA GLY A 270 -7.04 10.07 -4.06
C GLY A 270 -6.60 9.25 -5.25
N THR A 271 -7.51 9.01 -6.19
CA THR A 271 -7.27 8.17 -7.36
C THR A 271 -6.53 8.92 -8.48
N LEU A 272 -6.12 8.17 -9.51
CA LEU A 272 -5.43 8.67 -10.71
C LEU A 272 -6.17 9.74 -11.54
N GLU A 273 -7.45 10.02 -11.25
CA GLU A 273 -8.24 10.97 -12.03
C GLU A 273 -7.81 12.43 -11.77
N LYS A 274 -7.72 13.25 -12.83
CA LYS A 274 -7.24 14.64 -12.80
C LYS A 274 -8.05 15.58 -11.88
N GLY A 275 -9.31 15.25 -11.57
CA GLY A 275 -10.17 15.95 -10.60
C GLY A 275 -10.30 15.26 -9.24
N SER A 276 -9.76 14.05 -9.11
CA SER A 276 -9.72 13.29 -7.85
C SER A 276 -8.39 13.45 -7.11
N SER A 277 -7.47 14.26 -7.63
CA SER A 277 -6.17 14.53 -7.03
C SER A 277 -6.34 15.19 -5.65
N GLY A 278 -6.38 14.40 -4.59
CA GLY A 278 -6.44 14.94 -3.23
C GLY A 278 -5.07 15.33 -2.72
N ASP A 279 -5.01 15.55 -1.41
CA ASP A 279 -3.83 16.08 -0.75
C ASP A 279 -2.64 15.14 -0.88
N VAL A 280 -1.46 15.73 -1.07
CA VAL A 280 -0.21 14.97 -1.14
C VAL A 280 0.18 14.58 0.28
N GLU A 281 0.10 13.29 0.59
CA GLU A 281 0.48 12.75 1.90
C GLU A 281 2.01 12.81 2.06
N TRP A 282 2.73 12.46 1.00
CA TRP A 282 4.18 12.54 0.96
C TRP A 282 4.68 12.70 -0.47
N ALA A 283 5.75 13.46 -0.66
CA ALA A 283 6.45 13.56 -1.94
C ALA A 283 7.96 13.66 -1.73
N LEU A 284 8.72 13.10 -2.67
CA LEU A 284 10.17 13.11 -2.64
C LEU A 284 10.72 14.52 -2.87
N THR A 285 11.37 15.08 -1.86
CA THR A 285 11.92 16.44 -1.90
C THR A 285 13.39 16.47 -2.33
N GLN A 286 13.65 16.44 -3.64
CA GLN A 286 15.03 16.30 -4.17
C GLN A 286 15.91 17.54 -3.97
N TYR A 287 15.37 18.74 -4.15
CA TYR A 287 16.13 20.01 -4.18
C TYR A 287 16.25 20.69 -2.81
N THR A 288 16.40 19.92 -1.73
CA THR A 288 16.59 20.45 -0.38
C THR A 288 17.98 20.09 0.17
N ARG A 289 18.51 20.92 1.09
CA ARG A 289 19.89 20.80 1.60
C ARG A 289 20.23 19.43 2.21
N THR A 290 19.24 18.73 2.76
CA THR A 290 19.42 17.45 3.47
C THR A 290 18.71 16.28 2.78
N SER A 291 18.24 16.46 1.54
CA SER A 291 17.44 15.46 0.82
C SER A 291 18.12 14.10 0.71
N LYS A 292 19.43 14.08 0.50
CA LYS A 292 20.23 12.86 0.34
C LYS A 292 20.67 12.21 1.67
N LYS A 293 20.36 12.84 2.82
CA LYS A 293 20.81 12.36 4.14
C LYS A 293 19.70 11.69 4.95
N LYS A 294 18.46 11.81 4.50
CA LYS A 294 17.28 11.32 5.22
C LYS A 294 16.69 10.15 4.46
N ASP A 295 16.49 9.06 5.17
CA ASP A 295 15.72 7.92 4.72
C ASP A 295 14.31 8.01 5.33
N TYR A 296 13.30 7.65 4.54
CA TYR A 296 11.89 7.84 4.88
C TYR A 296 11.09 6.55 5.06
N LEU A 297 11.53 5.41 4.51
CA LEU A 297 10.81 4.12 4.54
C LEU A 297 11.24 3.22 5.72
#